data_AF-A0A7T4PGV0-F1
#
_entry.id   AF-A0A7T4PGV0-F1
#
_cell.length_a   1.000
_cell.length_b   1.000
_cell.length_c   1.000
_cell.angle_alpha   90.00
_cell.angle_beta   90.00
_cell.angle_gamma   90.00
#
_symmetry.space_group_name_H-M   'P 1'
#
loop_
_entity.id
_entity.type
_entity.pdbx_description
1 polymer ?
#
loop_
_entity_poly.entity_id
_entity_poly.type
_entity_poly.pdbx_seq_one_letter_code
_entity_poly.pdbx_strand_id
1 'polypeptide(L)' 'MNQSDLDNIGHRIGAAAAQFAPEFRPTPGQMADAASVLRDMVRGAEQHGVTLAQFDAVADFPRLAIQLVQDRDNHQ' A
#
# COMPACT_ATOMS: atom_id res chain seq x y z
N MET A 1 -11.07 -9.22 -4.39
CA MET A 1 -9.72 -9.68 -3.99
C MET A 1 -9.74 -11.04 -3.32
N ASN A 2 -8.75 -11.88 -3.63
CA ASN A 2 -8.50 -13.19 -3.01
C ASN A 2 -7.21 -13.15 -2.15
N GLN A 3 -6.87 -14.27 -1.48
CA GLN A 3 -5.70 -14.35 -0.58
C GLN A 3 -4.37 -14.04 -1.31
N SER A 4 -4.25 -14.48 -2.57
CA SER A 4 -3.07 -14.24 -3.39
C SER A 4 -2.86 -12.76 -3.70
N ASP A 5 -3.94 -11.99 -3.89
CA ASP A 5 -3.86 -10.54 -4.07
C ASP A 5 -3.32 -9.85 -2.80
N LEU A 6 -3.75 -10.31 -1.63
CA LEU A 6 -3.32 -9.78 -0.34
C LEU A 6 -1.84 -10.05 -0.05
N ASP A 7 -1.37 -11.27 -0.32
CA ASP A 7 0.05 -11.63 -0.16
C ASP A 7 0.95 -10.85 -1.13
N ASN A 8 0.51 -10.67 -2.37
CA ASN A 8 1.22 -9.85 -3.37
C ASN A 8 1.31 -8.39 -2.93
N ILE A 9 0.20 -7.82 -2.43
CA ILE A 9 0.17 -6.47 -1.87
C ILE A 9 1.17 -6.31 -0.72
N GLY A 10 1.18 -7.23 0.24
CA GLY A 10 2.11 -7.18 1.37
C GLY A 10 3.58 -7.21 0.91
N HIS A 11 3.90 -8.06 -0.06
CA HIS A 11 5.25 -8.12 -0.64
C HIS A 11 5.64 -6.80 -1.32
N ARG A 12 4.72 -6.21 -2.09
CA ARG A 12 4.96 -4.96 -2.81
C ARG A 12 5.11 -3.75 -1.89
N ILE A 13 4.38 -3.69 -0.78
CA ILE A 13 4.55 -2.65 0.24
C ILE A 13 5.93 -2.75 0.87
N GLY A 14 6.37 -3.97 1.21
CA GLY A 14 7.72 -4.20 1.73
C GLY A 14 8.82 -3.75 0.76
N ALA A 15 8.67 -4.09 -0.53
CA ALA A 15 9.59 -3.65 -1.57
C ALA A 15 9.61 -2.12 -1.75
N ALA A 16 8.43 -1.49 -1.77
CA ALA A 16 8.31 -0.04 -1.93
C ALA A 16 8.94 0.73 -0.76
N ALA A 17 8.75 0.26 0.48
CA ALA A 17 9.39 0.84 1.64
C ALA A 17 10.93 0.78 1.53
N ALA A 18 11.47 -0.39 1.17
CA ALA A 18 12.91 -0.58 1.01
C ALA A 18 13.50 0.28 -0.11
N GLN A 19 12.75 0.53 -1.18
CA GLN A 19 13.21 1.30 -2.35
C GLN A 19 13.14 2.81 -2.12
N PHE A 20 12.08 3.32 -1.51
CA PHE A 20 11.75 4.74 -1.56
C PHE A 20 11.91 5.50 -0.25
N ALA A 21 12.09 4.78 0.86
CA ALA A 21 12.41 5.37 2.14
C ALA A 21 13.47 4.50 2.85
N PRO A 22 14.71 4.40 2.33
CA PRO A 22 15.73 3.51 2.88
C PRO A 22 16.10 3.84 4.35
N GLU A 23 15.85 5.08 4.77
CA GLU A 23 16.02 5.55 6.16
C GLU A 23 14.82 5.19 7.05
N PHE A 24 13.66 4.91 6.45
CA PHE A 24 12.44 4.48 7.12
C PHE A 24 12.33 2.95 7.04
N ARG A 25 12.55 2.28 8.18
CA ARG A 25 12.25 0.85 8.31
C ARG A 25 10.86 0.69 8.91
N PRO A 26 9.82 0.38 8.09
CA PRO A 26 8.49 0.28 8.63
C PRO A 26 8.38 -0.91 9.55
N THR A 27 7.68 -0.72 10.66
CA THR A 27 7.36 -1.82 11.57
C THR A 27 6.36 -2.79 10.92
N PRO A 28 6.24 -4.05 11.39
CA PRO A 28 5.21 -4.96 10.92
C PRO A 28 3.79 -4.39 11.05
N GLY A 29 3.53 -3.58 12.08
CA GLY A 29 2.25 -2.88 12.25
C GLY A 29 1.99 -1.84 11.15
N GLN A 30 3.00 -1.03 10.81
CA GLN A 30 2.89 -0.05 9.73
C GLN A 30 2.70 -0.72 8.36
N MET A 31 3.34 -1.85 8.12
CA MET A 31 3.11 -2.66 6.91
C MET A 31 1.67 -3.18 6.83
N ALA A 32 1.13 -3.67 7.95
CA ALA A 32 -0.25 -4.17 8.01
C ALA A 32 -1.29 -3.06 7.83
N ASP A 33 -1.03 -1.88 8.40
CA ASP A 33 -1.85 -0.69 8.22
C ASP A 33 -1.82 -0.23 6.75
N ALA A 34 -0.64 -0.14 6.14
CA ALA A 34 -0.49 0.24 4.73
C ALA A 34 -1.20 -0.77 3.81
N ALA A 35 -1.13 -2.08 4.12
CA ALA A 35 -1.85 -3.11 3.38
C ALA A 35 -3.37 -2.96 3.50
N SER A 36 -3.86 -2.59 4.68
CA SER A 36 -5.29 -2.33 4.91
C SER A 36 -5.77 -1.10 4.14
N VAL A 37 -4.99 -0.01 4.18
CA VAL A 37 -5.25 1.21 3.39
C VAL A 37 -5.31 0.88 1.90
N LEU A 38 -4.31 0.17 1.37
CA LEU A 38 -4.26 -0.20 -0.04
C LEU A 38 -5.46 -1.07 -0.44
N ARG A 39 -5.81 -2.07 0.36
CA ARG A 39 -7.00 -2.91 0.14
C ARG A 39 -8.27 -2.07 0.04
N ASP A 40 -8.45 -1.12 0.95
CA ASP A 40 -9.66 -0.30 0.99
C ASP A 40 -9.72 0.69 -0.18
N MET A 41 -8.59 1.23 -0.62
CA MET A 41 -8.49 2.05 -1.83
C MET A 41 -8.85 1.26 -3.09
N VAL A 42 -8.32 0.03 -3.24
CA VAL A 42 -8.65 -0.86 -4.36
C VAL A 42 -10.14 -1.21 -4.35
N ARG A 43 -10.70 -1.54 -3.18
CA ARG A 43 -12.13 -1.85 -3.05
C ARG A 43 -13.03 -0.65 -3.37
N GLY A 44 -12.58 0.58 -3.07
CA GLY A 44 -13.25 1.81 -3.47
C GLY A 44 -13.20 2.00 -4.99
N ALA A 45 -12.03 1.82 -5.58
CA ALA A 45 -11.80 1.90 -7.02
C ALA A 45 -12.65 0.90 -7.83
N GLU A 46 -12.79 -0.33 -7.34
CA GLU A 46 -13.61 -1.37 -7.97
C GLU A 46 -15.07 -0.94 -8.14
N GLN A 47 -15.60 -0.10 -7.24
CA GLN A 47 -16.98 0.43 -7.34
C GLN A 47 -17.17 1.36 -8.55
N HIS A 48 -16.07 1.89 -9.09
CA HIS A 48 -16.05 2.74 -10.28
C HIS A 48 -15.57 1.99 -11.53
N GLY A 49 -15.47 0.65 -11.46
CA GLY A 49 -14.98 -0.17 -12.57
C GLY A 49 -13.47 -0.07 -12.80
N VAL A 50 -12.72 0.45 -11.83
CA VAL A 50 -11.26 0.53 -11.93
C VAL A 50 -10.62 -0.65 -11.21
N THR A 51 -9.76 -1.37 -11.91
CA THR A 51 -9.03 -2.53 -11.39
C THR A 51 -7.70 -2.12 -10.73
N LEU A 52 -7.16 -2.99 -9.88
CA LEU A 52 -5.82 -2.83 -9.30
C LEU A 52 -4.75 -2.59 -10.37
N ALA A 53 -4.80 -3.32 -11.49
CA ALA A 53 -3.85 -3.14 -12.60
C ALA A 53 -3.96 -1.76 -13.26
N GLN A 54 -5.16 -1.21 -13.40
CA GLN A 54 -5.35 0.17 -13.90
C GLN A 54 -4.89 1.21 -12.86
N PHE A 55 -5.05 0.92 -11.57
CA PHE A 55 -4.54 1.77 -10.49
C PHE A 55 -3.00 1.81 -10.48
N ASP A 56 -2.36 0.64 -10.56
CA ASP A 56 -0.89 0.50 -10.60
C ASP A 56 -0.26 1.16 -11.82
N ALA A 57 -1.00 1.25 -12.94
CA ALA A 57 -0.52 1.93 -14.14
C ALA A 57 -0.43 3.45 -13.98
N VAL A 58 -1.13 4.03 -13.01
CA VAL A 58 -1.19 5.49 -12.80
C VAL A 58 -0.24 5.95 -11.69
N ALA A 59 -0.03 5.12 -10.66
CA ALA A 59 0.89 5.43 -9.57
C ALA A 59 1.38 4.17 -8.84
N ASP A 60 2.58 4.25 -8.25
CA ASP A 60 3.09 3.22 -7.33
C ASP A 60 2.34 3.28 -5.99
N PHE A 61 1.22 2.58 -5.94
CA PHE A 61 0.29 2.61 -4.81
C PHE A 61 0.83 1.97 -3.51
N PRO A 62 1.57 0.85 -3.56
CA PRO A 62 2.26 0.33 -2.39
C PRO A 62 3.16 1.37 -1.73
N ARG A 63 3.87 2.17 -2.54
CA ARG A 63 4.66 3.30 -2.04
C ARG A 63 3.77 4.38 -1.41
N LEU A 64 2.69 4.80 -2.06
CA LEU A 64 1.80 5.83 -1.51
C LEU A 64 1.18 5.41 -0.18
N ALA A 65 0.75 4.15 -0.06
CA ALA A 65 0.15 3.63 1.16
C ALA A 65 1.13 3.66 2.34
N ILE A 66 2.40 3.27 2.14
CA ILE A 66 3.39 3.30 3.22
C ILE A 66 3.80 4.74 3.60
N GLN A 67 3.88 5.65 2.62
CA GLN A 67 4.14 7.06 2.89
C GLN A 67 3.00 7.71 3.66
N LEU A 68 1.74 7.35 3.38
CA LEU A 68 0.58 7.87 4.11
C LEU A 68 0.58 7.42 5.57
N VAL A 69 0.90 6.15 5.83
CA VAL A 69 1.03 5.62 7.20
C VAL A 69 2.17 6.31 7.95
N GLN A 70 3.31 6.48 7.28
CA GLN A 70 4.44 7.21 7.85
C GLN A 70 4.09 8.66 8.21
N ASP A 71 3.41 9.38 7.30
CA ASP A 71 2.99 10.77 7.52
C ASP A 71 2.01 10.89 8.68
N ARG A 72 0.98 10.01 8.73
CA ARG A 72 0.02 9.93 9.83
C ARG A 72 0.74 9.79 11.17
N ASP A 73 1.66 8.84 11.28
CA ASP A 73 2.36 8.52 12.53
C ASP A 73 3.31 9.66 12.95
N ASN A 74 3.87 10.44 12.01
CA ASN A 74 4.72 11.59 12.31
C ASN A 74 3.94 12.81 12.84
N HIS A 75 2.62 12.84 12.66
CA HIS A 75 1.73 13.92 13.06
C HIS A 75 0.88 13.61 14.31
N GLN A 76 1.14 12.48 15.00
CA GLN A 76 0.55 12.12 16.30
C GLN A 76 1.45 12.52 17.48
#